data_AF-A0A7Y6MG65-F1
#
_entry.id   AF-A0A7Y6MG65-F1
#
_cell.length_a   1.000
_cell.length_b   1.000
_cell.length_c   1.000
_cell.angle_alpha   90.00
_cell.angle_beta   90.00
_cell.angle_gamma   90.00
#
_symmetry.space_group_name_H-M   'P 1'
#
loop_
_entity.id
_entity.type
_entity.pdbx_description
1 polymer ?
#
loop_
_entity_poly.entity_id
_entity_poly.type
_entity_poly.pdbx_seq_one_letter_code
_entity_poly.pdbx_strand_id
1 'polypeptide(L)'
;MTSDDLMRAAGAAWCDQHGKWECSKQSKRSQSRCHGLAIRGTAACRTHAGVSTAVAKAKGEALSAWRAVPGRQDVSPAEAVMAMLQMSWARVHIYAGLLEQQLAEADPSRGVGYGEGLVGHTFSASPSVGVYESGEAVRGLAKLEAEERDRCVRYARVAHDMGIADREIRLAEAQGALLAGAISRILDALDLTAAQRSLVPTVVPGILLEVAGGAS
;
A
#
# COMPACT_ATOMS: atom_id res chain seq x y z
N MET A 1 2.51 4.99 -25.24
CA MET A 1 3.28 5.73 -24.21
C MET A 1 4.67 5.97 -24.76
N THR A 2 5.10 7.23 -24.88
CA THR A 2 6.39 7.60 -25.46
C THR A 2 7.54 7.32 -24.48
N SER A 3 8.79 7.37 -24.95
CA SER A 3 9.95 7.23 -24.06
C SER A 3 10.00 8.34 -23.00
N ASP A 4 9.53 9.54 -23.32
CA ASP A 4 9.52 10.68 -22.39
C ASP A 4 8.45 10.53 -21.31
N ASP A 5 7.28 10.00 -21.67
CA ASP A 5 6.21 9.70 -20.71
C ASP A 5 6.71 8.72 -19.64
N LEU A 6 7.45 7.69 -20.06
CA LEU A 6 8.04 6.70 -19.17
C LEU A 6 9.04 7.31 -18.19
N MET A 7 9.89 8.21 -18.67
CA MET A 7 10.92 8.84 -17.82
C MET A 7 10.30 9.79 -16.81
N ARG A 8 9.32 10.59 -17.23
CA ARG A 8 8.56 11.49 -16.35
C ARG A 8 7.80 10.70 -15.27
N ALA A 9 7.09 9.65 -15.67
CA ALA A 9 6.32 8.79 -14.78
C ALA A 9 7.20 8.03 -13.77
N ALA A 10 8.44 7.70 -14.16
CA ALA A 10 9.43 7.08 -13.28
C ALA A 10 10.06 8.04 -12.26
N GLY A 11 9.82 9.35 -12.38
CA GLY A 11 10.36 10.39 -11.50
C GLY A 11 11.78 10.84 -11.87
N ALA A 12 12.24 10.59 -13.10
CA ALA A 12 13.47 11.20 -13.60
C ALA A 12 13.25 12.71 -13.82
N ALA A 13 14.31 13.51 -13.68
CA ALA A 13 14.23 14.95 -13.84
C ALA A 13 14.79 15.36 -15.20
N TRP A 14 13.98 16.03 -16.03
CA TRP A 14 14.47 16.63 -17.26
C TRP A 14 15.40 17.81 -16.94
N CYS A 15 16.50 17.93 -17.68
CA CYS A 15 17.41 19.06 -17.58
C CYS A 15 17.53 19.75 -18.92
N ASP A 16 17.05 20.99 -19.01
CA ASP A 16 17.08 21.79 -20.24
C ASP A 16 18.51 22.10 -20.69
N GLN A 17 19.42 22.31 -19.75
CA GLN A 17 20.84 22.58 -20.05
C GLN A 17 21.53 21.41 -20.74
N HIS A 18 21.18 20.18 -20.38
CA HIS A 18 21.82 18.96 -20.93
C HIS A 18 20.95 18.22 -21.95
N GLY A 19 19.71 18.67 -22.19
CA GLY A 19 18.78 18.06 -23.14
C GLY A 19 18.51 16.58 -22.89
N LYS A 20 18.47 16.14 -21.62
CA LYS A 20 18.31 14.72 -21.27
C LYS A 20 17.59 14.51 -19.93
N TRP A 21 17.06 13.31 -19.76
CA TRP A 21 16.52 12.84 -18.48
C TRP A 21 17.64 12.43 -17.52
N GLU A 22 17.71 13.09 -16.38
CA GLU A 22 18.73 12.91 -15.36
C GLU A 22 18.20 12.24 -14.11
N CYS A 23 19.13 11.69 -13.34
CA CYS A 23 18.85 11.13 -12.04
C CYS A 23 18.25 12.19 -11.09
N SER A 24 17.24 11.79 -10.32
CA SER A 24 16.63 12.68 -9.31
C SER A 24 17.35 12.62 -7.96
N LYS A 25 18.25 11.67 -7.73
CA LYS A 25 18.98 11.53 -6.47
C LYS A 25 20.08 12.59 -6.31
N GLN A 26 20.39 12.93 -5.07
CA GLN A 26 21.48 13.84 -4.72
C GLN A 26 22.83 13.11 -4.74
N SER A 27 23.85 13.75 -5.29
CA SER A 27 25.24 13.29 -5.23
C SER A 27 25.82 13.54 -3.84
N LYS A 28 26.40 12.50 -3.21
CA LYS A 28 27.07 12.64 -1.90
C LYS A 28 28.28 13.59 -1.93
N ARG A 29 28.96 13.69 -3.08
CA ARG A 29 30.19 14.49 -3.22
C ARG A 29 29.90 15.98 -3.42
N SER A 30 28.92 16.32 -4.25
CA SER A 30 28.59 17.71 -4.57
C SER A 30 27.41 18.25 -3.76
N GLN A 31 26.72 17.39 -3.02
CA GLN A 31 25.47 17.70 -2.32
C GLN A 31 24.43 18.37 -3.23
N SER A 32 24.53 18.16 -4.54
CA SER A 32 23.60 18.67 -5.56
C SER A 32 22.93 17.53 -6.30
N ARG A 33 21.87 17.82 -7.05
CA ARG A 33 21.17 16.82 -7.88
C ARG A 33 22.15 16.15 -8.85
N CYS A 34 22.04 14.84 -9.00
CA CYS A 34 22.90 14.07 -9.87
C CYS A 34 22.54 14.29 -11.34
N HIS A 35 23.47 14.82 -12.13
CA HIS A 35 23.30 15.03 -13.57
C HIS A 35 23.59 13.77 -14.43
N GLY A 36 23.70 12.60 -13.79
CA GLY A 36 23.88 11.33 -14.48
C GLY A 36 22.62 10.94 -15.25
N LEU A 37 22.78 10.38 -16.46
CA LEU A 37 21.66 9.90 -17.28
C LEU A 37 20.83 8.88 -16.50
N ALA A 38 19.54 9.12 -16.37
CA ALA A 38 18.63 8.19 -15.74
C ALA A 38 18.46 6.94 -16.61
N ILE A 39 18.46 5.77 -15.97
CA ILE A 39 18.20 4.50 -16.66
C ILE A 39 16.72 4.47 -17.05
N ARG A 40 16.44 4.04 -18.28
CA ARG A 40 15.08 3.98 -18.84
C ARG A 40 14.08 3.33 -17.88
N GLY A 41 12.95 4.00 -17.63
CA GLY A 41 11.90 3.53 -16.72
C GLY A 41 12.24 3.68 -15.22
N THR A 42 13.31 4.41 -14.87
CA THR A 42 13.71 4.66 -13.48
C THR A 42 14.13 6.12 -13.28
N ALA A 43 14.16 6.59 -12.03
CA ALA A 43 14.71 7.90 -11.67
C ALA A 43 16.22 7.89 -11.29
N ALA A 44 16.92 6.77 -11.50
CA ALA A 44 18.29 6.58 -11.02
C ALA A 44 19.28 6.37 -12.17
N CYS A 45 20.49 6.93 -12.04
CA CYS A 45 21.59 6.63 -12.95
C CYS A 45 22.32 5.34 -12.53
N ARG A 46 23.26 4.87 -13.36
CA ARG A 46 24.04 3.64 -13.13
C ARG A 46 24.72 3.55 -11.75
N THR A 47 25.11 4.68 -11.16
CA THR A 47 25.79 4.75 -9.86
C THR A 47 24.81 4.86 -8.70
N HIS A 48 23.59 5.35 -8.94
CA HIS A 48 22.56 5.54 -7.91
C HIS A 48 21.46 4.47 -7.93
N ALA A 49 21.50 3.56 -8.90
CA ALA A 49 20.58 2.44 -9.00
C ALA A 49 20.79 1.40 -7.89
N GLY A 50 22.00 1.29 -7.33
CA GLY A 50 22.34 0.33 -6.27
C GLY A 50 22.34 -1.14 -6.71
N VAL A 51 22.08 -1.41 -7.99
CA VAL A 51 22.09 -2.72 -8.64
C VAL A 51 22.74 -2.59 -10.02
N SER A 52 22.99 -3.71 -10.70
CA SER A 52 23.51 -3.68 -12.08
C SER A 52 22.53 -2.95 -13.01
N THR A 53 23.06 -2.32 -14.06
CA THR A 53 22.26 -1.58 -15.05
C THR A 53 21.24 -2.48 -15.76
N ALA A 54 21.56 -3.76 -15.98
CA ALA A 54 20.63 -4.73 -16.55
C ALA A 54 19.42 -4.96 -15.63
N VAL A 55 19.66 -5.18 -14.34
CA VAL A 55 18.58 -5.35 -13.34
C VAL A 55 17.76 -4.06 -13.21
N ALA A 56 18.40 -2.90 -13.22
CA ALA A 56 17.70 -1.62 -13.15
C ALA A 56 16.79 -1.37 -14.37
N LYS A 57 17.26 -1.70 -15.59
CA LYS A 57 16.43 -1.62 -16.81
C LYS A 57 15.23 -2.56 -16.72
N ALA A 58 15.45 -3.82 -16.33
CA ALA A 58 14.37 -4.79 -16.19
C ALA A 58 13.32 -4.33 -15.16
N LYS A 59 13.74 -3.71 -14.04
CA LYS A 59 12.82 -3.10 -13.07
C LYS A 59 12.00 -1.96 -13.68
N GLY A 60 12.63 -1.08 -14.45
CA GLY A 60 11.95 0.02 -15.13
C GLY A 60 10.93 -0.48 -16.18
N GLU A 61 11.28 -1.53 -16.92
CA GLU A 61 10.40 -2.18 -17.88
C GLU A 61 9.19 -2.84 -17.20
N ALA A 62 9.40 -3.56 -16.10
CA ALA A 62 8.31 -4.17 -15.34
C ALA A 62 7.32 -3.14 -14.79
N LEU A 63 7.81 -2.01 -14.27
CA LEU A 63 6.96 -0.90 -13.83
C LEU A 63 6.17 -0.28 -15.00
N SER A 64 6.79 -0.14 -16.17
CA SER A 64 6.11 0.37 -17.36
C SER A 64 4.99 -0.54 -17.87
N ALA A 65 5.18 -1.86 -17.79
CA ALA A 65 4.18 -2.84 -18.18
C ALA A 65 2.94 -2.79 -17.27
N TRP A 66 3.14 -2.52 -15.97
CA TRP A 66 2.05 -2.35 -15.01
C TRP A 66 1.12 -1.19 -15.36
N ARG A 67 1.66 -0.15 -16.00
CA ARG A 67 0.96 1.07 -16.41
C ARG A 67 0.46 1.06 -17.84
N ALA A 68 0.72 -0.01 -18.60
CA ALA A 68 0.52 -0.04 -20.05
C ALA A 68 -0.93 -0.35 -20.49
N VAL A 69 -1.87 -0.61 -19.57
CA VAL A 69 -3.25 -0.97 -19.93
C VAL A 69 -4.07 0.29 -20.24
N PRO A 70 -4.45 0.54 -21.52
CA PRO A 70 -5.19 1.74 -21.89
C PRO A 70 -6.57 1.78 -21.24
N GLY A 71 -6.99 2.96 -20.78
CA GLY A 71 -8.31 3.17 -20.16
C GLY A 71 -8.46 2.68 -18.73
N ARG A 72 -7.38 2.17 -18.12
CA ARG A 72 -7.36 1.79 -16.69
C ARG A 72 -6.64 2.87 -15.89
N GLN A 73 -7.12 3.14 -14.68
CA GLN A 73 -6.49 4.10 -13.76
C GLN A 73 -5.03 3.69 -13.52
N ASP A 74 -4.10 4.64 -13.66
CA ASP A 74 -2.70 4.43 -13.30
C ASP A 74 -2.64 4.27 -11.77
N VAL A 75 -2.44 3.04 -11.31
CA VAL A 75 -2.29 2.73 -9.89
C VAL A 75 -0.78 2.62 -9.64
N SER A 76 -0.30 3.21 -8.56
CA SER A 76 1.08 3.00 -8.12
C SER A 76 1.21 1.64 -7.43
N PRO A 77 2.39 0.99 -7.45
CA PRO A 77 2.59 -0.26 -6.71
C PRO A 77 2.22 -0.15 -5.22
N ALA A 78 2.42 1.01 -4.61
CA ALA A 78 2.06 1.25 -3.20
C ALA A 78 0.54 1.22 -3.01
N GLU A 79 -0.21 1.93 -3.85
CA GLU A 79 -1.68 1.93 -3.81
C GLU A 79 -2.23 0.52 -4.07
N ALA A 80 -1.62 -0.24 -4.98
CA ALA A 80 -2.00 -1.61 -5.28
C ALA A 80 -1.86 -2.53 -4.06
N VAL A 81 -0.70 -2.48 -3.40
CA VAL A 81 -0.41 -3.29 -2.21
C VAL A 81 -1.35 -2.92 -1.07
N MET A 82 -1.58 -1.63 -0.85
CA MET A 82 -2.50 -1.16 0.19
C MET A 82 -3.94 -1.59 -0.07
N ALA A 83 -4.42 -1.48 -1.32
CA ALA A 83 -5.75 -1.95 -1.70
C ALA A 83 -5.90 -3.47 -1.48
N MET A 84 -4.90 -4.26 -1.89
CA MET A 84 -4.90 -5.71 -1.65
C MET A 84 -4.85 -6.06 -0.16
N LEU A 85 -4.09 -5.33 0.64
CA LEU A 85 -4.05 -5.49 2.10
C LEU A 85 -5.42 -5.21 2.72
N GLN A 86 -6.06 -4.09 2.37
CA GLN A 86 -7.39 -3.73 2.87
C GLN A 86 -8.45 -4.77 2.49
N MET A 87 -8.43 -5.23 1.23
CA MET A 87 -9.34 -6.27 0.77
C MET A 87 -9.11 -7.60 1.50
N SER A 88 -7.86 -8.01 1.68
CA SER A 88 -7.51 -9.25 2.39
C SER A 88 -7.91 -9.15 3.87
N TRP A 89 -7.66 -8.02 4.53
CA TRP A 89 -8.11 -7.76 5.90
C TRP A 89 -9.63 -7.88 6.05
N ALA A 90 -10.41 -7.25 5.16
CA ALA A 90 -11.86 -7.37 5.18
C ALA A 90 -12.33 -8.81 4.99
N ARG A 91 -11.70 -9.57 4.09
CA ARG A 91 -12.02 -10.98 3.86
C ARG A 91 -11.71 -11.86 5.07
N VAL A 92 -10.60 -11.62 5.76
CA VAL A 92 -10.28 -12.33 7.01
C VAL A 92 -11.41 -12.18 8.02
N HIS A 93 -11.95 -10.97 8.21
CA HIS A 93 -13.04 -10.73 9.15
C HIS A 93 -14.34 -11.43 8.74
N ILE A 94 -14.67 -11.37 7.45
CA ILE A 94 -15.85 -12.05 6.91
C ILE A 94 -15.73 -13.57 7.09
N TYR A 95 -14.59 -14.16 6.71
CA TYR A 95 -14.40 -15.61 6.79
C TYR A 95 -14.33 -16.10 8.24
N ALA A 96 -13.69 -15.35 9.13
CA ALA A 96 -13.70 -15.65 10.56
C ALA A 96 -15.13 -15.64 11.13
N GLY A 97 -15.92 -14.61 10.83
CA GLY A 97 -17.32 -14.54 11.30
C GLY A 97 -18.20 -15.68 10.76
N LEU A 98 -18.01 -16.05 9.49
CA LEU A 98 -18.72 -17.21 8.91
C LEU A 98 -18.31 -18.54 9.56
N LEU A 99 -17.02 -18.70 9.92
CA LEU A 99 -16.56 -19.90 10.65
C LEU A 99 -17.13 -19.96 12.06
N GLU A 100 -17.16 -18.83 12.76
CA GLU A 100 -17.78 -18.73 14.08
C GLU A 100 -19.26 -19.12 14.02
N GLN A 101 -19.99 -18.62 13.02
CA GLN A 101 -21.39 -18.99 12.80
C GLN A 101 -21.53 -20.49 12.49
N GLN A 102 -20.70 -21.03 11.59
CA GLN A 102 -20.75 -22.45 11.24
C GLN A 102 -20.44 -23.36 12.44
N LEU A 103 -19.54 -22.94 13.33
CA LEU A 103 -19.24 -23.65 14.57
C LEU A 103 -20.40 -23.55 15.58
N ALA A 104 -21.06 -22.40 15.67
CA ALA A 104 -22.20 -22.20 16.56
C ALA A 104 -23.44 -23.00 16.12
N GLU A 105 -23.62 -23.20 14.81
CA GLU A 105 -24.73 -23.96 14.22
C GLU A 105 -24.47 -25.47 14.14
N ALA A 106 -23.26 -25.93 14.49
CA ALA A 106 -22.91 -27.34 14.42
C ALA A 106 -23.75 -28.18 15.40
N ASP A 107 -24.37 -29.25 14.89
CA ASP A 107 -25.24 -30.16 15.66
C ASP A 107 -24.50 -31.47 15.96
N PRO A 108 -24.03 -31.70 17.21
CA PRO A 108 -23.29 -32.89 17.58
C PRO A 108 -24.10 -34.19 17.41
N SER A 109 -25.44 -34.10 17.43
CA SER A 109 -26.33 -35.26 17.34
C SER A 109 -26.42 -35.87 15.94
N ARG A 110 -25.91 -35.16 14.92
CA ARG A 110 -25.81 -35.67 13.54
C ARG A 110 -24.57 -36.54 13.31
N GLY A 111 -23.84 -36.90 14.36
CA GLY A 111 -22.68 -37.80 14.31
C GLY A 111 -21.36 -37.09 14.02
N VAL A 112 -21.30 -35.79 14.24
CA VAL A 112 -20.25 -34.92 13.74
C VAL A 112 -19.80 -34.00 14.87
N GLY A 113 -18.67 -34.36 15.49
CA GLY A 113 -18.19 -33.76 16.74
C GLY A 113 -17.54 -32.37 16.60
N TYR A 114 -16.90 -31.93 17.69
CA TYR A 114 -16.12 -30.70 17.78
C TYR A 114 -15.00 -30.66 16.72
N GLY A 115 -15.26 -29.97 15.61
CA GLY A 115 -14.36 -29.95 14.45
C GLY A 115 -15.10 -29.87 13.12
N GLU A 116 -16.42 -30.10 13.10
CA GLU A 116 -17.17 -30.18 11.85
C GLU A 116 -17.33 -28.85 11.08
N GLY A 117 -17.06 -27.71 11.73
CA GLY A 117 -16.89 -26.43 11.03
C GLY A 117 -15.62 -26.37 10.18
N LEU A 118 -14.60 -27.12 10.59
CA LEU A 118 -13.20 -26.95 10.20
C LEU A 118 -12.64 -28.12 9.39
N VAL A 119 -13.03 -29.35 9.72
CA VAL A 119 -12.59 -30.61 9.11
C VAL A 119 -13.81 -31.39 8.65
N GLY A 120 -13.72 -32.02 7.48
CA GLY A 120 -14.77 -32.86 6.91
C GLY A 120 -14.20 -34.15 6.34
N HIS A 121 -15.07 -35.12 6.11
CA HIS A 121 -14.68 -36.42 5.58
C HIS A 121 -14.55 -36.40 4.06
N THR A 122 -13.54 -37.08 3.53
CA THR A 122 -13.41 -37.38 2.10
C THR A 122 -13.96 -38.78 1.83
N PHE A 123 -14.59 -38.96 0.67
CA PHE A 123 -15.15 -40.25 0.27
C PHE A 123 -14.51 -40.75 -1.02
N SER A 124 -14.37 -42.06 -1.14
CA SER A 124 -13.92 -42.73 -2.35
C SER A 124 -14.87 -43.86 -2.70
N ALA A 125 -14.85 -44.29 -3.96
CA ALA A 125 -15.73 -45.33 -4.46
C ALA A 125 -14.92 -46.51 -5.00
N SER A 126 -15.33 -47.73 -4.62
CA SER A 126 -14.82 -48.97 -5.18
C SER A 126 -15.99 -49.83 -5.70
N PRO A 127 -15.86 -50.49 -6.86
CA PRO A 127 -16.87 -51.43 -7.35
C PRO A 127 -17.23 -52.55 -6.36
N SER A 128 -16.30 -52.94 -5.48
CA SER A 128 -16.49 -54.05 -4.53
C SER A 128 -17.06 -53.65 -3.18
N VAL A 129 -16.94 -52.38 -2.78
CA VAL A 129 -17.27 -51.88 -1.43
C VAL A 129 -18.32 -50.76 -1.48
N GLY A 130 -18.58 -50.19 -2.66
CA GLY A 130 -19.40 -48.99 -2.81
C GLY A 130 -18.64 -47.72 -2.42
N VAL A 131 -19.37 -46.70 -1.98
CA VAL A 131 -18.80 -45.45 -1.47
C VAL A 131 -18.41 -45.65 -0.01
N TYR A 132 -17.17 -45.36 0.33
CA TYR A 132 -16.64 -45.46 1.69
C TYR A 132 -15.86 -44.20 2.05
N GLU A 133 -15.79 -43.90 3.35
CA GLU A 133 -14.95 -42.83 3.86
C GLU A 133 -13.47 -43.16 3.64
N SER A 134 -12.75 -42.27 2.99
CA SER A 134 -11.35 -42.45 2.60
C SER A 134 -10.37 -41.56 3.38
N GLY A 135 -10.86 -40.66 4.22
CA GLY A 135 -10.02 -39.79 5.06
C GLY A 135 -10.70 -38.51 5.50
N GLU A 136 -9.90 -37.55 5.94
CA GLU A 136 -10.32 -36.23 6.40
C GLU A 136 -9.63 -35.11 5.59
N ALA A 137 -10.32 -33.99 5.42
CA ALA A 137 -9.79 -32.80 4.76
C ALA A 137 -10.29 -31.52 5.45
N VAL A 138 -9.47 -30.47 5.39
CA VAL A 138 -9.88 -29.12 5.83
C VAL A 138 -11.05 -28.65 4.97
N ARG A 139 -12.10 -28.15 5.63
CA ARG A 139 -13.27 -27.60 4.93
C ARG A 139 -12.92 -26.31 4.19
N GLY A 140 -13.61 -26.09 3.07
CA GLY A 140 -13.29 -24.99 2.15
C GLY A 140 -13.22 -23.62 2.82
N LEU A 141 -14.15 -23.30 3.73
CA LEU A 141 -14.15 -22.02 4.43
C LEU A 141 -12.95 -21.88 5.39
N ALA A 142 -12.62 -22.92 6.15
CA ALA A 142 -11.46 -22.92 7.05
C ALA A 142 -10.15 -22.77 6.27
N LYS A 143 -10.06 -23.40 5.10
CA LYS A 143 -8.93 -23.23 4.18
C LYS A 143 -8.85 -21.80 3.62
N LEU A 144 -9.96 -21.24 3.15
CA LEU A 144 -10.00 -19.87 2.61
C LEU A 144 -9.62 -18.83 3.67
N GLU A 145 -10.07 -19.03 4.90
CA GLU A 145 -9.74 -18.18 6.03
C GLU A 145 -8.24 -18.21 6.35
N ALA A 146 -7.66 -19.39 6.48
CA ALA A 146 -6.23 -19.56 6.72
C ALA A 146 -5.38 -18.94 5.58
N GLU A 147 -5.78 -19.19 4.32
CA GLU A 147 -5.10 -18.61 3.16
C GLU A 147 -5.17 -17.08 3.13
N GLU A 148 -6.30 -16.48 3.51
CA GLU A 148 -6.43 -15.02 3.58
C GLU A 148 -5.64 -14.42 4.73
N ARG A 149 -5.57 -15.07 5.91
CA ARG A 149 -4.67 -14.61 6.99
C ARG A 149 -3.23 -14.53 6.52
N ASP A 150 -2.77 -15.57 5.84
CA ASP A 150 -1.44 -15.64 5.25
C ASP A 150 -1.23 -14.55 4.18
N ARG A 151 -2.22 -14.29 3.32
CA ARG A 151 -2.16 -13.20 2.32
C ARG A 151 -2.07 -11.84 3.00
N CYS A 152 -2.89 -11.60 4.02
CA CYS A 152 -2.93 -10.35 4.77
C CYS A 152 -1.57 -10.04 5.40
N VAL A 153 -0.95 -11.03 6.08
CA VAL A 153 0.38 -10.87 6.68
C VAL A 153 1.46 -10.62 5.60
N ARG A 154 1.39 -11.32 4.45
CA ARG A 154 2.32 -11.10 3.35
C ARG A 154 2.19 -9.69 2.76
N TYR A 155 0.98 -9.20 2.52
CA TYR A 155 0.78 -7.84 2.01
C TYR A 155 1.22 -6.77 3.02
N ALA A 156 0.97 -6.99 4.32
CA ALA A 156 1.45 -6.11 5.38
C ALA A 156 2.98 -6.02 5.41
N ARG A 157 3.68 -7.16 5.28
CA ARG A 157 5.14 -7.19 5.16
C ARG A 157 5.61 -6.40 3.93
N VAL A 158 5.01 -6.63 2.76
CA VAL A 158 5.37 -5.91 1.54
C VAL A 158 5.15 -4.40 1.70
N ALA A 159 4.04 -3.98 2.31
CA ALA A 159 3.77 -2.57 2.60
C ALA A 159 4.82 -1.96 3.55
N HIS A 160 5.25 -2.71 4.57
CA HIS A 160 6.33 -2.31 5.46
C HIS A 160 7.67 -2.18 4.74
N ASP A 161 8.06 -3.18 3.95
CA ASP A 161 9.31 -3.18 3.17
C ASP A 161 9.35 -2.06 2.13
N MET A 162 8.17 -1.64 1.64
CA MET A 162 8.00 -0.49 0.75
C MET A 162 8.06 0.87 1.47
N GLY A 163 8.11 0.89 2.81
CA GLY A 163 8.16 2.10 3.62
C GLY A 163 6.91 2.97 3.45
N ILE A 164 5.74 2.35 3.22
CA ILE A 164 4.49 3.08 2.97
C ILE A 164 4.09 3.92 4.18
N ALA A 165 4.10 3.33 5.38
CA ALA A 165 3.76 4.03 6.63
C ALA A 165 4.65 5.26 6.86
N ASP A 166 5.97 5.12 6.71
CA ASP A 166 6.90 6.24 6.85
C ASP A 166 6.65 7.33 5.81
N ARG A 167 6.23 6.95 4.59
CA ARG A 167 5.91 7.90 3.54
C ARG A 167 4.62 8.66 3.86
N GLU A 168 3.60 8.00 4.38
CA GLU A 168 2.36 8.64 4.81
C GLU A 168 2.60 9.61 5.97
N ILE A 169 3.40 9.21 6.96
CA ILE A 169 3.81 10.10 8.07
C ILE A 169 4.55 11.33 7.52
N ARG A 170 5.57 11.12 6.67
CA ARG A 170 6.32 12.25 6.07
C ARG A 170 5.43 13.17 5.24
N LEU A 171 4.45 12.63 4.52
CA LEU A 171 3.49 13.43 3.75
C LEU A 171 2.59 14.25 4.67
N ALA A 172 2.06 13.64 5.74
CA ALA A 172 1.24 14.32 6.73
C ALA A 172 2.03 15.43 7.45
N GLU A 173 3.28 15.16 7.85
CA GLU A 173 4.18 16.13 8.46
C GLU A 173 4.48 17.30 7.51
N ALA A 174 4.80 17.01 6.24
CA ALA A 174 5.05 18.04 5.23
C ALA A 174 3.82 18.91 4.97
N GLN A 175 2.63 18.31 4.88
CA GLN A 175 1.37 19.04 4.74
C GLN A 175 1.07 19.90 5.97
N GLY A 176 1.29 19.36 7.19
CA GLY A 176 1.16 20.11 8.44
C GLY A 176 2.10 21.32 8.49
N ALA A 177 3.36 21.15 8.09
CA ALA A 177 4.33 22.24 8.02
C ALA A 177 3.93 23.32 7.01
N LEU A 178 3.43 22.92 5.83
CA LEU A 178 2.94 23.85 4.81
C LEU A 178 1.72 24.65 5.30
N LEU A 179 0.77 23.98 5.95
CA LEU A 179 -0.43 24.60 6.51
C LEU A 179 -0.06 25.59 7.62
N ALA A 180 0.79 25.17 8.57
CA ALA A 180 1.25 26.04 9.65
C ALA A 180 2.00 27.28 9.12
N GLY A 181 2.85 27.10 8.11
CA GLY A 181 3.54 28.21 7.45
C GLY A 181 2.58 29.16 6.72
N ALA A 182 1.54 28.64 6.09
CA ALA A 182 0.50 29.46 5.46
C ALA A 182 -0.28 30.28 6.49
N ILE A 183 -0.73 29.65 7.58
CA ILE A 183 -1.43 30.34 8.67
C ILE A 183 -0.57 31.42 9.28
N SER A 184 0.71 31.14 9.56
CA SER A 184 1.64 32.13 10.13
C SER A 184 1.77 33.36 9.23
N ARG A 185 1.96 33.16 7.92
CA ARG A 185 2.03 34.27 6.94
C ARG A 185 0.72 35.08 6.87
N ILE A 186 -0.42 34.41 6.97
CA ILE A 186 -1.74 35.07 7.00
C ILE A 186 -1.84 35.94 8.25
N LEU A 187 -1.55 35.38 9.43
CA LEU A 187 -1.64 36.10 10.71
C LEU A 187 -0.66 37.29 10.78
N ASP A 188 0.54 37.15 10.20
CA ASP A 188 1.49 38.25 10.11
C ASP A 188 1.02 39.34 9.16
N ALA A 189 0.36 39.00 8.05
CA ALA A 189 -0.20 39.95 7.11
C ALA A 189 -1.45 40.69 7.62
N LEU A 190 -2.15 40.12 8.62
CA LEU A 190 -3.37 40.70 9.20
C LEU A 190 -3.09 41.80 10.26
N ASP A 191 -1.82 42.12 10.51
CA ASP A 191 -1.38 43.17 11.44
C ASP A 191 -2.12 43.16 12.79
N LEU A 192 -2.17 41.98 13.41
CA LEU A 192 -2.94 41.74 14.63
C LEU A 192 -2.42 42.58 15.80
N THR A 193 -3.36 43.20 16.53
CA THR A 193 -3.05 43.85 17.82
C THR A 193 -2.51 42.84 18.83
N ALA A 194 -1.79 43.32 19.86
CA ALA A 194 -1.25 42.46 20.90
C ALA A 194 -2.32 41.59 21.60
N ALA A 195 -3.50 42.16 21.82
CA ALA A 195 -4.63 41.43 22.39
C ALA A 195 -5.12 40.30 21.44
N GLN A 196 -5.28 40.57 20.15
CA GLN A 196 -5.68 39.55 19.15
C GLN A 196 -4.60 38.47 18.99
N ARG A 197 -3.32 38.86 18.97
CA ARG A 197 -2.19 37.93 18.84
C ARG A 197 -2.09 36.97 20.04
N SER A 198 -2.50 37.40 21.23
CA SER A 198 -2.54 36.55 22.43
C SER A 198 -3.59 35.42 22.34
N LEU A 199 -4.60 35.56 21.49
CA LEU A 199 -5.64 34.55 21.27
C LEU A 199 -5.27 33.50 20.22
N VAL A 200 -4.30 33.79 19.35
CA VAL A 200 -3.84 32.89 18.28
C VAL A 200 -3.47 31.48 18.78
N PRO A 201 -2.63 31.30 19.82
CA PRO A 201 -2.19 29.97 20.23
C PRO A 201 -3.28 29.09 20.84
N THR A 202 -4.45 29.64 21.17
CA THR A 202 -5.62 28.89 21.65
C THR A 202 -6.68 28.72 20.57
N VAL A 203 -7.02 29.78 19.83
CA VAL A 203 -8.09 29.74 18.82
C VAL A 203 -7.69 28.91 17.61
N VAL A 204 -6.48 29.11 17.07
CA VAL A 204 -6.06 28.43 15.84
C VAL A 204 -5.96 26.91 16.04
N PRO A 205 -5.32 26.38 17.10
CA PRO A 205 -5.32 24.93 17.33
C PRO A 205 -6.71 24.36 17.56
N GLY A 206 -7.60 25.09 18.26
CA GLY A 206 -8.98 24.66 18.49
C GLY A 206 -9.75 24.43 17.19
N ILE A 207 -9.72 25.42 16.27
CA ILE A 207 -10.38 25.31 14.97
C ILE A 207 -9.76 24.19 14.12
N LEU A 208 -8.44 24.04 14.13
CA LEU A 208 -7.76 22.98 13.37
C LEU A 208 -8.12 21.58 13.87
N LEU A 209 -8.28 21.41 15.19
CA LEU A 209 -8.72 20.14 15.79
C LEU A 209 -10.18 19.82 15.45
N GLU A 210 -11.07 20.80 15.42
CA GLU A 210 -12.46 20.62 14.97
C GLU A 210 -12.52 20.18 13.50
N VAL A 211 -11.72 20.80 12.63
CA VAL A 211 -11.64 20.42 11.21
C VAL A 211 -11.02 19.03 11.03
N ALA A 212 -10.00 18.67 11.82
CA ALA A 212 -9.31 17.38 11.73
C ALA A 212 -10.14 16.21 12.34
N GLY A 213 -10.93 16.48 13.37
CA GLY A 213 -11.81 15.48 14.01
C GLY A 213 -13.07 15.14 13.22
N GLY A 214 -13.39 15.93 12.19
CA GLY A 214 -14.62 15.81 11.43
C GLY A 214 -15.81 16.39 12.20
N ALA A 215 -16.48 17.35 11.56
CA ALA A 215 -17.82 17.77 11.91
C ALA A 215 -18.71 16.53 12.12
N SER A 216 -19.40 16.48 13.25
CA SER A 216 -20.53 15.57 13.50
C SER A 216 -21.67 15.84 12.53
#